data_AF-A0A0C9SKS6-F1
#
_entry.id   AF-A0A0C9SKS6-F1
#
_cell.length_a   1.000
_cell.length_b   1.000
_cell.length_c   1.000
_cell.angle_alpha   90.00
_cell.angle_beta   90.00
_cell.angle_gamma   90.00
#
_symmetry.space_group_name_H-M   'P 1'
#
loop_
_entity.id
_entity.type
_entity.pdbx_description
1 polymer ?
#
loop_
_entity_poly.entity_id
_entity_poly.type
_entity_poly.pdbx_seq_one_letter_code
_entity_poly.pdbx_strand_id
1 'polypeptide(L)'
;MLRNSDIHGYNVPGVADKIVTSLFADDTTAYLTESDRFDDLQGILEKWCIASKAKFNVEKTEVIPIGTKAYRDTVIATRKMSPGQDPLPGDVHIAKDGEPVRILGAWVGNNADQAESWNNVVAKINTSLTQWGKSHPTPDGRRLIILMVVAGMTQYLTKVQDMPEHIEKTLEKTIRDFMANGSRPLVGISTLQKPITDG
;
A
#
# COMPACT_ATOMS: atom_id res chain seq x y z
N MET A 1 -1.40 -28.07 1.67
CA MET A 1 -0.99 -27.02 2.63
C MET A 1 -1.39 -25.66 2.05
N LEU A 2 -2.11 -24.86 2.85
CA LEU A 2 -2.80 -23.59 2.54
C LEU A 2 -3.78 -23.57 1.35
N ARG A 3 -3.34 -23.85 0.13
CA ARG A 3 -4.26 -23.91 -1.03
C ARG A 3 -5.15 -25.15 -1.02
N ASN A 4 -4.67 -26.23 -0.40
CA ASN A 4 -5.39 -27.50 -0.23
C ASN A 4 -5.93 -27.69 1.20
N SER A 5 -6.10 -26.61 1.97
CA SER A 5 -6.76 -26.68 3.28
C SER A 5 -8.21 -26.21 3.19
N ASP A 6 -8.95 -26.45 4.27
CA ASP A 6 -10.36 -26.05 4.40
C ASP A 6 -10.55 -24.54 4.62
N ILE A 7 -9.46 -23.77 4.60
CA ILE A 7 -9.52 -22.31 4.62
C ILE A 7 -10.15 -21.81 3.31
N HIS A 8 -11.21 -21.03 3.46
CA HIS A 8 -11.99 -20.47 2.36
C HIS A 8 -11.25 -19.29 1.72
N GLY A 9 -10.79 -18.33 2.52
CA GLY A 9 -10.20 -17.09 2.00
C GLY A 9 -11.17 -16.26 1.15
N TYR A 10 -10.66 -15.33 0.36
CA TYR A 10 -11.50 -14.36 -0.35
C TYR A 10 -11.90 -14.81 -1.75
N ASN A 11 -13.18 -14.64 -2.07
CA ASN A 11 -13.67 -14.69 -3.45
C ASN A 11 -13.77 -13.26 -3.97
N VAL A 12 -12.91 -12.91 -4.92
CA VAL A 12 -12.88 -11.57 -5.51
C VAL A 12 -13.53 -11.63 -6.90
N PRO A 13 -14.54 -10.79 -7.19
CA PRO A 13 -15.14 -10.75 -8.52
C PRO A 13 -14.10 -10.53 -9.63
N GLY A 14 -14.15 -11.37 -10.66
CA GLY A 14 -13.19 -11.31 -11.78
C GLY A 14 -11.88 -12.07 -11.57
N VAL A 15 -11.65 -12.64 -10.37
CA VAL A 15 -10.53 -13.55 -10.11
C VAL A 15 -11.05 -14.99 -10.11
N ALA A 16 -10.44 -15.85 -10.92
CA ALA A 16 -10.91 -17.23 -11.11
C ALA A 16 -10.73 -18.10 -9.86
N ASP A 17 -9.62 -17.91 -9.14
CA ASP A 17 -9.29 -18.66 -7.94
C ASP A 17 -9.57 -17.85 -6.67
N LYS A 18 -10.02 -18.55 -5.63
CA LYS A 18 -10.09 -17.97 -4.28
C LYS A 18 -8.69 -17.56 -3.80
N ILE A 19 -8.60 -16.41 -3.15
CA ILE A 19 -7.36 -15.88 -2.61
C ILE A 19 -7.26 -16.30 -1.14
N VAL A 20 -6.41 -17.28 -0.86
CA VAL A 20 -6.12 -17.72 0.52
C VAL A 20 -4.86 -17.05 1.04
N THR A 21 -3.84 -16.95 0.19
CA THR A 21 -2.57 -16.29 0.54
C THR A 21 -1.98 -15.54 -0.64
N SER A 22 -1.24 -14.48 -0.32
CA SER A 22 -0.31 -13.79 -1.21
C SER A 22 1.09 -13.85 -0.61
N LEU A 23 2.09 -14.10 -1.45
CA LEU A 23 3.48 -14.27 -1.04
C LEU A 23 4.35 -13.37 -1.93
N PHE A 24 5.18 -12.54 -1.31
CA PHE A 24 6.20 -11.76 -2.01
C PHE A 24 7.50 -11.82 -1.21
N ALA A 25 8.48 -12.56 -1.71
CA ALA A 25 9.68 -12.93 -0.94
C ALA A 25 9.29 -13.55 0.43
N ASP A 26 9.69 -12.93 1.54
CA ASP A 26 9.36 -13.33 2.91
C ASP A 26 8.03 -12.74 3.42
N ASP A 27 7.51 -11.69 2.79
CA ASP A 27 6.23 -11.10 3.15
C ASP A 27 5.08 -12.04 2.76
N THR A 28 4.29 -12.43 3.77
CA THR A 28 3.15 -13.33 3.62
C THR A 28 1.88 -12.65 4.10
N THR A 29 0.86 -12.61 3.25
CA THR A 29 -0.49 -12.17 3.61
C THR A 29 -1.44 -13.35 3.51
N ALA A 30 -2.19 -13.62 4.58
CA ALA A 30 -3.27 -14.60 4.58
C ALA A 30 -4.62 -13.89 4.62
N TYR A 31 -5.59 -14.44 3.90
CA TYR A 31 -6.95 -13.92 3.81
C TYR A 31 -7.89 -14.94 4.43
N LEU A 32 -8.67 -14.50 5.42
CA LEU A 32 -9.58 -15.36 6.19
C LEU A 32 -10.98 -14.76 6.17
N THR A 33 -11.97 -15.63 5.95
CA THR A 33 -13.40 -15.31 6.08
C THR A 33 -13.85 -15.40 7.54
N GLU A 34 -15.09 -14.97 7.83
CA GLU A 34 -15.70 -15.15 9.16
C GLU A 34 -15.85 -16.62 9.58
N SER A 35 -15.96 -17.53 8.60
CA SER A 35 -16.05 -18.98 8.82
C SER A 35 -14.69 -19.65 8.99
N ASP A 36 -13.61 -19.00 8.60
CA ASP A 36 -12.26 -19.53 8.79
C ASP A 36 -11.82 -19.36 10.25
N ARG A 37 -10.97 -20.26 10.72
CA ARG A 37 -10.36 -20.19 12.06
C ARG A 37 -8.91 -19.79 11.96
N PHE A 38 -8.49 -18.87 12.82
CA PHE A 38 -7.09 -18.49 12.93
C PHE A 38 -6.21 -19.69 13.36
N ASP A 39 -6.71 -20.54 14.27
CA ASP A 39 -5.99 -21.73 14.74
C ASP A 39 -5.67 -22.71 13.62
N ASP A 40 -6.57 -22.85 12.64
CA ASP A 40 -6.37 -23.75 11.49
C ASP A 40 -5.24 -23.21 10.61
N LEU A 41 -5.23 -21.88 10.36
CA LEU A 41 -4.13 -21.22 9.67
C LEU A 41 -2.82 -21.41 10.44
N GLN A 42 -2.81 -21.12 11.75
CA GLN A 42 -1.64 -21.25 12.59
C GLN A 42 -1.08 -22.67 12.57
N GLY A 43 -1.92 -23.69 12.72
CA GLY A 43 -1.49 -25.09 12.66
C GLY A 43 -0.91 -25.49 11.31
N ILE A 44 -1.38 -24.92 10.20
CA ILE A 44 -0.78 -25.12 8.87
C ILE A 44 0.58 -24.44 8.78
N LEU A 45 0.67 -23.19 9.24
CA LEU A 45 1.90 -22.39 9.23
C LEU A 45 2.98 -23.02 10.12
N GLU A 46 2.63 -23.53 11.29
CA GLU A 46 3.55 -24.22 12.20
C GLU A 46 4.12 -25.49 11.58
N LYS A 47 3.27 -26.33 10.96
CA LYS A 47 3.73 -27.53 10.22
C LYS A 47 4.70 -27.15 9.10
N TRP A 48 4.42 -26.07 8.38
CA TRP A 48 5.32 -25.56 7.35
C TRP A 48 6.64 -25.07 7.94
N CYS A 49 6.61 -24.29 9.03
CA CYS A 49 7.81 -23.82 9.74
C CYS A 49 8.69 -24.97 10.22
N ILE A 50 8.10 -26.04 10.76
CA ILE A 50 8.85 -27.24 11.19
C ILE A 50 9.55 -27.88 9.99
N ALA A 51 8.86 -28.01 8.86
CA ALA A 51 9.41 -28.62 7.66
C ALA A 51 10.49 -27.76 6.97
N SER A 52 10.27 -26.44 6.90
CA SER A 52 11.16 -25.50 6.23
C SER A 52 12.30 -25.00 7.11
N LYS A 53 12.19 -25.18 8.44
CA LYS A 53 13.03 -24.55 9.48
C LYS A 53 12.95 -23.02 9.51
N ALA A 54 11.94 -22.44 8.86
CA ALA A 54 11.65 -21.02 8.95
C ALA A 54 10.90 -20.68 10.25
N LYS A 55 10.83 -19.40 10.59
CA LYS A 55 10.08 -18.90 11.75
C LYS A 55 9.37 -17.60 11.38
N PHE A 56 8.06 -17.54 11.61
CA PHE A 56 7.29 -16.30 11.47
C PHE A 56 7.68 -15.31 12.57
N ASN A 57 7.72 -14.02 12.20
CA ASN A 57 7.93 -12.95 13.15
C ASN A 57 6.57 -12.47 13.67
N VAL A 58 6.17 -12.98 14.84
CA VAL A 58 4.86 -12.69 15.43
C VAL A 58 4.73 -11.22 15.81
N GLU A 59 5.82 -10.59 16.28
CA GLU A 59 5.83 -9.15 16.61
C GLU A 59 5.60 -8.25 15.39
N LYS A 60 5.87 -8.75 14.18
CA LYS A 60 5.57 -8.05 12.92
C LYS A 60 4.25 -8.49 12.28
N THR A 61 3.51 -9.39 12.92
CA THR A 61 2.24 -9.89 12.38
C THR A 61 1.14 -8.88 12.68
N GLU A 62 0.48 -8.46 11.61
CA GLU A 62 -0.56 -7.44 11.60
C GLU A 62 -1.88 -8.07 11.16
N VAL A 63 -2.96 -7.81 11.91
CA VAL A 63 -4.32 -8.25 11.57
C VAL A 63 -5.18 -7.04 11.25
N ILE A 64 -5.78 -7.03 10.06
CA ILE A 64 -6.73 -5.99 9.64
C ILE A 64 -8.12 -6.62 9.60
N PRO A 65 -9.02 -6.32 10.55
CA PRO A 65 -10.39 -6.81 10.47
C PRO A 65 -11.13 -6.06 9.36
N ILE A 66 -11.72 -6.81 8.42
CA ILE A 66 -12.48 -6.24 7.29
C ILE A 66 -13.94 -6.65 7.44
N GLY A 67 -14.86 -5.72 7.24
CA GLY A 67 -16.30 -5.98 7.40
C GLY A 67 -17.05 -4.74 7.88
N THR A 68 -18.20 -4.94 8.53
CA THR A 68 -18.98 -3.84 9.13
C THR A 68 -18.24 -3.20 10.29
N LYS A 69 -18.55 -1.93 10.62
CA LYS A 69 -17.94 -1.26 11.77
C LYS A 69 -18.16 -2.05 13.07
N ALA A 70 -19.37 -2.55 13.29
CA ALA A 70 -19.71 -3.36 14.46
C ALA A 70 -18.87 -4.65 14.57
N TYR A 71 -18.61 -5.30 13.43
CA TYR A 71 -17.71 -6.46 13.38
C TYR A 71 -16.29 -6.06 13.79
N ARG A 72 -15.73 -5.01 13.17
CA ARG A 72 -14.36 -4.55 13.47
C ARG A 72 -14.20 -4.16 14.94
N ASP A 73 -15.16 -3.40 15.48
CA ASP A 73 -15.17 -3.01 16.90
C ASP A 73 -15.19 -4.24 17.82
N THR A 74 -15.96 -5.28 17.44
CA THR A 74 -16.02 -6.55 18.19
C THR A 74 -14.69 -7.30 18.14
N VAL A 75 -14.07 -7.41 16.96
CA VAL A 75 -12.76 -8.07 16.82
C VAL A 75 -11.70 -7.33 17.63
N ILE A 76 -11.68 -6.00 17.59
CA ILE A 76 -10.72 -5.18 18.36
C ILE A 76 -10.93 -5.37 19.87
N ALA A 77 -12.18 -5.37 20.34
CA ALA A 77 -12.50 -5.48 21.76
C ALA A 77 -12.28 -6.89 22.32
N THR A 78 -12.62 -7.92 21.56
CA THR A 78 -12.62 -9.32 22.01
C THR A 78 -11.40 -10.10 21.55
N ARG A 79 -10.68 -9.61 20.53
CA ARG A 79 -9.66 -10.31 19.76
C ARG A 79 -10.16 -11.57 19.07
N LYS A 80 -11.47 -11.74 18.89
CA LYS A 80 -12.07 -12.93 18.28
C LYS A 80 -12.60 -12.64 16.90
N MET A 81 -12.28 -13.49 15.93
CA MET A 81 -12.78 -13.36 14.55
C MET A 81 -14.25 -13.74 14.41
N SER A 82 -14.77 -14.63 15.25
CA SER A 82 -16.18 -15.00 15.30
C SER A 82 -16.57 -15.55 16.69
N PRO A 83 -17.88 -15.59 17.03
CA PRO A 83 -18.33 -16.12 18.31
C PRO A 83 -17.88 -17.58 18.52
N GLY A 84 -17.28 -17.86 19.67
CA GLY A 84 -16.84 -19.21 20.03
C GLY A 84 -15.42 -19.58 19.57
N GLN A 85 -14.73 -18.72 18.82
CA GLN A 85 -13.30 -18.88 18.55
C GLN A 85 -12.44 -18.38 19.72
N ASP A 86 -11.21 -18.90 19.76
CA ASP A 86 -10.17 -18.43 20.67
C ASP A 86 -9.69 -17.02 20.26
N PRO A 87 -9.25 -16.19 21.22
CA PRO A 87 -8.74 -14.87 20.92
C PRO A 87 -7.40 -14.97 20.17
N LEU A 88 -7.18 -14.03 19.24
CA LEU A 88 -5.92 -13.87 18.54
C LEU A 88 -4.75 -13.69 19.54
N PRO A 89 -3.57 -14.30 19.28
CA PRO A 89 -2.41 -14.24 20.17
C PRO A 89 -2.10 -12.82 20.62
N GLY A 90 -1.85 -12.59 21.91
CA GLY A 90 -1.79 -11.24 22.50
C GLY A 90 -0.68 -10.34 21.95
N ASP A 91 0.34 -10.93 21.36
CA ASP A 91 1.48 -10.30 20.70
C ASP A 91 1.20 -9.88 19.24
N VAL A 92 0.10 -10.34 18.65
CA VAL A 92 -0.34 -9.90 17.31
C VAL A 92 -1.04 -8.55 17.40
N HIS A 93 -0.61 -7.60 16.58
CA HIS A 93 -1.24 -6.30 16.48
C HIS A 93 -2.54 -6.38 15.65
N ILE A 94 -3.60 -5.70 16.11
CA ILE A 94 -4.89 -5.62 15.39
C ILE A 94 -5.11 -4.15 15.04
N ALA A 95 -5.05 -3.84 13.74
CA ALA A 95 -5.19 -2.48 13.23
C ALA A 95 -6.60 -1.93 13.50
N LYS A 96 -6.64 -0.71 14.02
CA LYS A 96 -7.90 0.02 14.27
C LYS A 96 -8.35 0.79 13.03
N ASP A 97 -9.59 1.28 13.07
CA ASP A 97 -10.04 2.27 12.09
C ASP A 97 -9.17 3.53 12.16
N GLY A 98 -8.73 4.01 10.99
CA GLY A 98 -7.80 5.14 10.86
C GLY A 98 -6.33 4.75 11.01
N GLU A 99 -6.02 3.49 11.32
CA GLU A 99 -4.65 3.00 11.50
C GLU A 99 -4.23 2.17 10.27
N PRO A 100 -3.47 2.75 9.33
CA PRO A 100 -3.00 2.01 8.16
C PRO A 100 -1.84 1.09 8.50
N VAL A 101 -1.86 -0.12 7.95
CA VAL A 101 -0.76 -1.09 7.97
C VAL A 101 -0.05 -1.08 6.62
N ARG A 102 1.27 -1.18 6.64
CA ARG A 102 2.08 -1.21 5.43
C ARG A 102 2.18 -2.62 4.85
N ILE A 103 1.66 -2.84 3.65
CA ILE A 103 1.71 -4.11 2.91
C ILE A 103 2.37 -3.85 1.55
N LEU A 104 3.54 -4.45 1.31
CA LEU A 104 4.32 -4.28 0.06
C LEU A 104 4.55 -2.83 -0.36
N GLY A 105 4.65 -1.91 0.61
CA GLY A 105 4.84 -0.49 0.34
C GLY A 105 3.55 0.32 0.13
N ALA A 106 2.39 -0.33 0.05
CA ALA A 106 1.08 0.30 0.13
C ALA A 106 0.60 0.40 1.58
N TRP A 107 -0.25 1.37 1.88
CA TRP A 107 -0.90 1.55 3.18
C TRP A 107 -2.34 1.08 3.12
N VAL A 108 -2.66 0.03 3.86
CA VAL A 108 -3.96 -0.64 3.85
C VAL A 108 -4.57 -0.53 5.24
N GLY A 109 -5.82 -0.06 5.32
CA GLY A 109 -6.53 0.06 6.59
C GLY A 109 -7.95 0.58 6.39
N ASN A 110 -8.81 0.33 7.37
CA ASN A 110 -10.18 0.84 7.35
C ASN A 110 -10.16 2.33 7.66
N ASN A 111 -10.84 3.15 6.85
CA ASN A 111 -10.90 4.61 7.05
C ASN A 111 -9.51 5.28 7.18
N ALA A 112 -8.47 4.67 6.62
CA ALA A 112 -7.12 5.24 6.64
C ALA A 112 -7.04 6.47 5.73
N ASP A 113 -6.31 7.49 6.18
CA ASP A 113 -6.06 8.67 5.37
C ASP A 113 -5.09 8.34 4.22
N GLN A 114 -5.62 8.29 3.01
CA GLN A 114 -4.83 8.02 1.81
C GLN A 114 -3.82 9.13 1.54
N ALA A 115 -4.09 10.38 1.95
CA ALA A 115 -3.18 11.50 1.73
C ALA A 115 -1.88 11.37 2.54
N GLU A 116 -1.95 10.76 3.72
CA GLU A 116 -0.78 10.58 4.59
C GLU A 116 0.30 9.72 3.91
N SER A 117 -0.12 8.72 3.12
CA SER A 117 0.80 7.88 2.33
C SER A 117 1.63 8.69 1.32
N TRP A 118 1.05 9.76 0.78
CA TRP A 118 1.67 10.61 -0.25
C TRP A 118 2.64 11.63 0.32
N ASN A 119 2.50 12.04 1.59
CA ASN A 119 3.35 13.06 2.21
C ASN A 119 4.84 12.73 2.11
N ASN A 120 5.20 11.48 2.40
CA ASN A 120 6.58 11.03 2.33
C ASN A 120 7.13 11.01 0.89
N VAL A 121 6.28 10.66 -0.08
CA VAL A 121 6.66 10.65 -1.51
C VAL A 121 6.86 12.06 -2.03
N VAL A 122 5.91 12.97 -1.75
CA VAL A 122 6.00 14.39 -2.12
C VAL A 122 7.23 15.05 -1.49
N ALA A 123 7.52 14.78 -0.22
CA ALA A 123 8.72 15.29 0.44
C ALA A 123 10.01 14.81 -0.25
N LYS A 124 10.12 13.51 -0.56
CA LYS A 124 11.27 12.94 -1.28
C LYS A 124 11.44 13.52 -2.67
N ILE A 125 10.34 13.72 -3.40
CA ILE A 125 10.33 14.38 -4.71
C ILE A 125 10.89 15.80 -4.58
N ASN A 126 10.37 16.59 -3.64
CA ASN A 126 10.81 17.97 -3.43
C ASN A 126 12.30 18.05 -3.05
N THR A 127 12.77 17.18 -2.16
CA THR A 127 14.20 17.09 -1.81
C THR A 127 15.05 16.74 -3.03
N SER A 128 14.62 15.76 -3.82
CA SER A 128 15.34 15.30 -5.00
C SER A 128 15.42 16.39 -6.07
N LEU A 129 14.31 17.05 -6.39
CA LEU A 129 14.26 18.14 -7.35
C LEU A 129 15.09 19.35 -6.88
N THR A 130 15.05 19.68 -5.58
CA THR A 130 15.90 20.73 -5.01
C THR A 130 17.38 20.41 -5.21
N GLN A 131 17.78 19.16 -4.98
CA GLN A 131 19.16 18.74 -5.17
C GLN A 131 19.59 18.76 -6.63
N TRP A 132 18.75 18.25 -7.54
CA TRP A 132 18.99 18.31 -8.99
C TRP A 132 19.03 19.74 -9.53
N GLY A 133 18.21 20.65 -8.98
CA GLY A 133 18.20 22.06 -9.38
C GLY A 133 19.56 22.75 -9.21
N LYS A 134 20.37 22.32 -8.23
CA LYS A 134 21.72 22.86 -8.00
C LYS A 134 22.69 22.61 -9.16
N SER A 135 22.41 21.64 -10.03
CA SER A 135 23.23 21.38 -11.22
C SER A 135 22.91 22.30 -12.40
N HIS A 136 21.98 23.24 -12.24
CA HIS A 136 21.53 24.18 -13.28
C HIS A 136 21.18 23.48 -14.62
N PRO A 137 20.31 22.46 -14.59
CA PRO A 137 19.97 21.68 -15.78
C PRO A 137 19.32 22.54 -16.88
N THR A 138 19.60 22.17 -18.13
CA THR A 138 18.93 22.73 -19.31
C THR A 138 17.42 22.43 -19.29
N PRO A 139 16.59 23.08 -20.12
CA PRO A 139 15.17 22.72 -20.24
C PRO A 139 14.94 21.21 -20.50
N ASP A 140 15.71 20.62 -21.40
CA ASP A 140 15.63 19.17 -21.67
C ASP A 140 16.09 18.32 -20.48
N GLY A 141 17.16 18.75 -19.80
CA GLY A 141 17.62 18.09 -18.57
C GLY A 141 16.53 18.08 -17.49
N ARG A 142 15.81 19.20 -17.32
CA ARG A 142 14.71 19.29 -16.35
C ARG A 142 13.55 18.38 -16.70
N ARG A 143 13.18 18.30 -17.99
CA ARG A 143 12.18 17.33 -18.47
C ARG A 143 12.58 15.91 -18.10
N LEU A 144 13.83 15.51 -18.35
CA LEU A 144 14.32 14.17 -18.01
C LEU A 144 14.31 13.92 -16.50
N ILE A 145 14.72 14.89 -15.70
CA ILE A 145 14.71 14.81 -14.23
C ILE A 145 13.27 14.65 -13.71
N ILE A 146 12.29 15.39 -14.25
CA ILE A 146 10.88 15.24 -13.86
C ILE A 146 10.37 13.83 -14.16
N LEU A 147 10.67 13.30 -15.35
CA LEU A 147 10.27 11.93 -15.70
C LEU A 147 10.89 10.90 -14.75
N MET A 148 12.19 11.03 -14.47
CA MET A 148 12.90 10.10 -13.60
C MET A 148 12.43 10.19 -12.14
N VAL A 149 12.30 11.41 -11.61
CA VAL A 149 12.03 11.64 -10.18
C VAL A 149 10.54 11.63 -9.89
N VAL A 150 9.78 12.51 -10.55
CA VAL A 150 8.35 12.67 -10.24
C VAL A 150 7.59 11.45 -10.74
N ALA A 151 7.65 11.13 -12.03
CA ALA A 151 6.91 9.99 -12.56
C ALA A 151 7.41 8.66 -11.97
N GLY A 152 8.74 8.48 -11.83
CA GLY A 152 9.30 7.27 -11.23
C GLY A 152 8.87 7.02 -9.78
N MET A 153 8.69 8.06 -8.98
CA MET A 153 8.28 7.91 -7.57
C MET A 153 6.77 7.83 -7.36
N THR A 154 5.95 8.32 -8.31
CA THR A 154 4.49 8.35 -8.16
C THR A 154 3.80 7.12 -8.75
N GLN A 155 4.36 6.50 -9.78
CA GLN A 155 3.70 5.42 -10.54
C GLN A 155 3.19 4.27 -9.68
N TYR A 156 4.04 3.73 -8.79
CA TYR A 156 3.68 2.59 -7.96
C TYR A 156 2.52 2.93 -7.00
N LEU A 157 2.65 4.03 -6.26
CA LEU A 157 1.67 4.42 -5.26
C LEU A 157 0.33 4.81 -5.90
N THR A 158 0.37 5.45 -7.07
CA THR A 158 -0.82 5.74 -7.87
C THR A 158 -1.56 4.47 -8.24
N LYS A 159 -0.84 3.40 -8.60
CA LYS A 159 -1.47 2.15 -9.00
C LYS A 159 -2.13 1.39 -7.85
N VAL A 160 -1.55 1.46 -6.66
CA VAL A 160 -1.97 0.65 -5.50
C VAL A 160 -2.92 1.38 -4.54
N GLN A 161 -2.93 2.72 -4.54
CA GLN A 161 -3.70 3.51 -3.58
C GLN A 161 -4.43 4.72 -4.20
N ASP A 162 -4.40 4.85 -5.53
CA ASP A 162 -4.83 6.05 -6.25
C ASP A 162 -4.10 7.32 -5.80
N MET A 163 -4.29 8.41 -6.55
CA MET A 163 -3.75 9.72 -6.21
C MET A 163 -4.88 10.68 -5.88
N PRO A 164 -4.97 11.21 -4.64
CA PRO A 164 -5.94 12.24 -4.31
C PRO A 164 -5.71 13.51 -5.14
N GLU A 165 -6.80 14.18 -5.55
CA GLU A 165 -6.76 15.36 -6.44
C GLU A 165 -5.87 16.49 -5.92
N HIS A 166 -5.81 16.69 -4.59
CA HIS A 166 -4.95 17.72 -4.01
C HIS A 166 -3.46 17.37 -4.10
N ILE A 167 -3.10 16.09 -4.05
CA ILE A 167 -1.74 15.59 -4.28
C ILE A 167 -1.36 15.78 -5.75
N GLU A 168 -2.28 15.45 -6.68
CA GLU A 168 -2.10 15.70 -8.11
C GLU A 168 -1.80 17.18 -8.39
N LYS A 169 -2.66 18.09 -7.91
CA LYS A 169 -2.44 19.54 -8.03
C LYS A 169 -1.11 20.01 -7.43
N THR A 170 -0.69 19.40 -6.33
CA THR A 170 0.59 19.71 -5.67
C THR A 170 1.76 19.29 -6.56
N LEU A 171 1.73 18.08 -7.12
CA LEU A 171 2.76 17.56 -8.01
C LEU A 171 2.80 18.34 -9.34
N GLU A 172 1.65 18.69 -9.91
CA GLU A 172 1.57 19.54 -11.10
C GLU A 172 2.25 20.90 -10.88
N LYS A 173 1.99 21.52 -9.72
CA LYS A 173 2.65 22.77 -9.33
C LYS A 173 4.15 22.57 -9.18
N THR A 174 4.59 21.51 -8.49
CA THR A 174 6.01 21.19 -8.33
C THR A 174 6.72 21.00 -9.67
N ILE A 175 6.10 20.27 -10.60
CA ILE A 175 6.61 20.08 -11.97
C ILE A 175 6.75 21.42 -12.68
N ARG A 176 5.70 22.25 -12.62
CA ARG A 176 5.67 23.57 -13.25
C ARG A 176 6.77 24.48 -12.71
N ASP A 177 6.91 24.56 -11.40
CA ASP A 177 7.87 25.43 -10.74
C ASP A 177 9.32 24.99 -11.06
N PHE A 178 9.57 23.68 -11.10
CA PHE A 178 10.88 23.15 -11.51
C PHE A 178 11.19 23.43 -12.99
N MET A 179 10.23 23.24 -13.90
CA MET A 179 10.36 23.61 -15.32
C MET A 179 10.48 25.11 -15.55
N ALA A 180 9.98 25.94 -14.64
CA ALA A 180 10.09 27.38 -14.72
C ALA A 180 11.45 27.89 -14.19
N ASN A 181 12.09 27.17 -13.26
CA ASN A 181 13.37 27.54 -12.61
C ASN A 181 13.39 29.01 -12.18
N GLY A 182 12.35 29.43 -11.45
CA GLY A 182 12.20 30.79 -10.93
C GLY A 182 11.81 31.86 -11.96
N SER A 183 11.68 31.51 -13.25
CA SER A 183 11.20 32.43 -14.29
C SER A 183 9.68 32.32 -14.47
N ARG A 184 9.03 33.33 -15.06
CA ARG A 184 7.64 33.17 -15.51
C ARG A 184 7.61 32.22 -16.72
N PRO A 185 6.77 31.16 -16.73
CA PRO A 185 6.63 30.29 -17.89
C PRO A 185 6.20 31.09 -19.11
N LEU A 186 6.96 31.00 -20.21
CA LEU A 186 6.65 31.68 -21.47
C LEU A 186 5.70 30.87 -22.37
N VAL A 187 5.51 29.58 -22.04
CA VAL A 187 4.63 28.66 -22.75
C VAL A 187 3.61 28.06 -21.79
N GLY A 188 2.40 27.79 -22.30
CA GLY A 188 1.36 27.11 -21.53
C GLY A 188 1.76 25.67 -21.19
N ILE A 189 1.36 25.20 -20.01
CA ILE A 189 1.69 23.86 -19.51
C ILE A 189 1.18 22.73 -20.42
N SER A 190 0.09 22.96 -21.15
CA SER A 190 -0.43 22.04 -22.16
C SER A 190 0.59 21.72 -23.26
N THR A 191 1.52 22.64 -23.55
CA THR A 191 2.62 22.41 -24.51
C THR A 191 3.64 21.41 -23.99
N LEU A 192 3.73 21.25 -22.67
CA LEU A 192 4.66 20.34 -22.00
C LEU A 192 4.03 18.95 -21.74
N GLN A 193 2.75 18.77 -22.09
CA GLN A 193 1.99 17.56 -21.88
C GLN A 193 1.65 16.93 -23.24
N LYS A 194 1.64 15.61 -23.28
CA LYS A 194 1.04 14.87 -24.40
C LYS A 194 -0.38 14.43 -24.03
N PRO A 195 -1.26 14.22 -25.02
CA PRO A 195 -2.52 13.53 -24.79
C PRO A 195 -2.30 12.20 -24.07
N ILE A 196 -3.22 11.83 -23.17
CA ILE A 196 -3.19 10.52 -22.50
C ILE A 196 -3.23 9.38 -23.53
N THR A 197 -3.91 9.58 -24.66
CA THR A 197 -3.98 8.60 -25.76
C THR A 197 -2.63 8.31 -26.43
N ASP A 198 -1.64 9.19 -26.24
CA ASP A 198 -0.32 9.07 -26.86
C ASP A 198 0.69 8.41 -25.90
N GLY A 199 0.23 7.92 -24.74
CA GLY A 199 1.00 7.27 -23.69
C GLY A 199 0.36 5.99 -23.17
#